data_AF-A0A947IEG6-F1
#
_entry.id   AF-A0A947IEG6-F1
#
_cell.length_a   1.000
_cell.length_b   1.000
_cell.length_c   1.000
_cell.angle_alpha   90.00
_cell.angle_beta   90.00
_cell.angle_gamma   90.00
#
_symmetry.space_group_name_H-M   'P 1'
#
loop_
_entity.id
_entity.type
_entity.pdbx_description
1 polymer ?
#
loop_
_entity_poly.entity_id
_entity_poly.type
_entity_poly.pdbx_seq_one_letter_code
_entity_poly.pdbx_strand_id
1 'polypeptide(L)'
;MDPREEEELRQLIRRELENRERLREEQGGAPAGPRWAAPLSEDRQRIIEEEIESFYRAKGGYRRFVNEDGEAEWLTEAEIYEREHQIPVDMEELEVGQKRVRNRLIVSVFLVIAGIVLLLILLRDRSGSIQVICNVPGATIHLNGSPTEYVTDAWLRHLPAGPHLVSVSKYGFITDGDANRKVQVRAGSEEAVVLTLKPMGSDSTSGSR
;
A
#
# COMPACT_ATOMS: atom_id res chain seq x y z
N MET A 1 -32.32 -35.95 48.51
CA MET A 1 -31.41 -35.00 49.20
C MET A 1 -31.77 -34.96 50.68
N ASP A 2 -30.81 -34.77 51.60
CA ASP A 2 -31.10 -34.62 53.03
C ASP A 2 -31.74 -33.24 53.31
N PRO A 3 -32.75 -33.11 54.20
CA PRO A 3 -33.42 -31.82 54.44
C PRO A 3 -32.47 -30.70 54.91
N ARG A 4 -31.37 -31.02 55.60
CA ARG A 4 -30.40 -30.00 56.03
C ARG A 4 -29.55 -29.50 54.87
N GLU A 5 -29.12 -30.41 54.01
CA GLU A 5 -28.38 -30.05 52.79
C GLU A 5 -29.23 -29.19 51.85
N GLU A 6 -30.54 -29.44 51.77
CA GLU A 6 -31.46 -28.64 50.94
C GLU A 6 -31.55 -27.19 51.45
N GLU A 7 -31.72 -27.01 52.76
CA GLU A 7 -31.78 -25.67 53.36
C GLU A 7 -30.46 -24.92 53.19
N GLU A 8 -29.32 -25.59 53.38
CA GLU A 8 -27.99 -25.00 53.13
C GLU A 8 -27.84 -24.56 51.67
N LEU A 9 -28.30 -25.37 50.73
CA LEU A 9 -28.27 -25.05 49.30
C LEU A 9 -29.14 -23.83 48.99
N ARG A 10 -30.38 -23.78 49.49
CA ARG A 10 -31.28 -22.64 49.32
C ARG A 10 -30.69 -21.34 49.86
N GLN A 11 -30.10 -21.38 51.06
CA GLN A 11 -29.43 -20.22 51.66
C GLN A 11 -28.21 -19.77 50.85
N LEU A 12 -27.42 -20.70 50.33
CA LEU A 12 -26.29 -20.40 49.46
C LEU A 12 -26.76 -19.71 48.18
N ILE A 13 -27.77 -20.25 47.50
CA ILE A 13 -28.34 -19.67 46.27
C ILE A 13 -28.83 -18.24 46.54
N ARG A 14 -29.57 -18.03 47.64
CA ARG A 14 -30.09 -16.70 47.99
C ARG A 14 -28.97 -15.68 48.18
N ARG A 15 -27.93 -16.04 48.92
CA ARG A 15 -26.76 -15.18 49.13
C ARG A 15 -26.02 -14.88 47.82
N GLU A 16 -25.91 -15.86 46.94
CA GLU A 16 -25.28 -15.69 45.63
C GLU A 16 -26.09 -14.74 44.74
N LEU A 17 -27.41 -14.89 44.70
CA LEU A 17 -28.30 -14.00 43.95
C LEU A 17 -28.23 -12.55 44.46
N GLU A 18 -28.19 -12.33 45.76
CA GLU A 18 -28.01 -11.00 46.36
C GLU A 18 -26.66 -10.37 45.94
N ASN A 19 -25.57 -11.13 46.02
CA ASN A 19 -24.25 -10.66 45.60
C ASN A 19 -24.20 -10.33 44.11
N ARG A 20 -24.84 -11.17 43.28
CA ARG A 20 -24.94 -11.00 41.84
C ARG A 20 -25.69 -9.73 41.46
N GLU A 21 -26.77 -9.43 42.16
CA GLU A 21 -27.54 -8.20 41.95
C GLU A 21 -26.74 -6.96 42.38
N ARG A 22 -25.99 -7.02 43.49
CA ARG A 22 -25.07 -5.94 43.85
C ARG A 22 -24.03 -5.69 42.76
N LEU A 23 -23.46 -6.75 42.18
CA LEU A 23 -22.51 -6.63 41.08
C LEU A 23 -23.15 -6.08 39.80
N ARG A 24 -24.39 -6.47 39.49
CA ARG A 24 -25.17 -5.95 38.36
C ARG A 24 -25.38 -4.44 38.48
N GLU A 25 -25.74 -3.97 39.68
CA GLU A 25 -25.91 -2.55 39.99
C GLU A 25 -24.59 -1.78 39.88
N GLU A 26 -23.45 -2.38 40.27
CA GLU A 26 -22.13 -1.78 40.16
C GLU A 26 -21.59 -1.74 38.72
N GLN A 27 -21.84 -2.78 37.91
CA GLN A 27 -21.23 -2.97 36.58
C GLN A 27 -22.13 -2.55 35.41
N GLY A 28 -23.42 -2.30 35.66
CA GLY A 28 -24.36 -1.83 34.63
C GLY A 28 -24.81 -2.91 33.65
N GLY A 29 -24.87 -4.17 34.07
CA GLY A 29 -25.36 -5.27 33.22
C GLY A 29 -25.36 -6.62 33.93
N ALA A 30 -26.18 -7.55 33.45
CA ALA A 30 -26.27 -8.90 34.00
C ALA A 30 -24.91 -9.62 33.96
N PRO A 31 -24.32 -10.02 35.10
CA PRO A 31 -23.09 -10.82 35.08
C PRO A 31 -23.33 -12.18 34.41
N ALA A 32 -22.28 -12.84 33.93
CA ALA A 32 -22.37 -14.18 33.35
C ALA A 32 -23.19 -15.13 34.24
N GLY A 33 -23.99 -16.02 33.65
CA GLY A 33 -24.84 -17.00 34.37
C GLY A 33 -24.11 -17.72 35.51
N PRO A 34 -24.83 -18.19 36.55
CA PRO A 34 -24.18 -18.88 37.66
C PRO A 34 -23.36 -20.07 37.12
N ARG A 35 -22.03 -20.00 37.26
CA ARG A 35 -21.15 -21.14 36.94
C ARG A 35 -21.27 -22.15 38.05
N TRP A 36 -22.35 -22.93 38.05
CA TRP A 36 -22.43 -24.12 38.89
C TRP A 36 -21.33 -25.08 38.43
N ALA A 37 -20.45 -25.47 39.36
CA ALA A 37 -19.38 -26.40 39.07
C ALA A 37 -19.93 -27.84 39.14
N ALA A 38 -19.68 -28.64 38.10
CA ALA A 38 -20.02 -30.06 37.94
C ALA A 38 -21.51 -30.37 37.65
N PRO A 39 -21.83 -31.45 36.90
CA PRO A 39 -23.21 -31.83 36.62
C PRO A 39 -23.98 -32.01 37.93
N LEU A 40 -24.94 -31.10 38.16
CA LEU A 40 -25.83 -31.12 39.32
C LEU A 40 -26.80 -32.29 39.17
N SER A 41 -27.11 -32.99 40.27
CA SER A 41 -28.24 -33.91 40.32
C SER A 41 -29.56 -33.18 40.04
N GLU A 42 -30.53 -33.84 39.40
CA GLU A 42 -31.85 -33.24 39.06
C GLU A 42 -32.54 -32.55 40.26
N ASP A 43 -32.47 -33.15 41.45
CA ASP A 43 -33.02 -32.55 42.68
C ASP A 43 -32.41 -31.17 43.00
N ARG A 44 -31.11 -31.00 42.78
CA ARG A 44 -30.39 -29.74 43.02
C ARG A 44 -30.74 -28.70 41.95
N GLN A 45 -30.88 -29.13 40.70
CA GLN A 45 -31.31 -28.25 39.61
C GLN A 45 -32.71 -27.68 39.88
N ARG A 46 -33.66 -28.53 40.31
CA ARG A 46 -35.00 -28.09 40.69
C ARG A 46 -34.97 -27.07 41.82
N ILE A 47 -34.20 -27.31 42.88
CA ILE A 47 -34.06 -26.37 44.01
C ILE A 47 -33.47 -25.03 43.53
N ILE A 48 -32.46 -25.07 42.66
CA ILE A 48 -31.83 -23.87 42.08
C ILE A 48 -32.84 -23.08 41.26
N GLU A 49 -33.57 -23.73 40.36
CA GLU A 49 -34.58 -23.07 39.52
C GLU A 49 -35.71 -22.46 40.35
N GLU A 50 -36.23 -23.20 41.33
CA GLU A 50 -37.27 -22.73 42.25
C GLU A 50 -36.84 -21.48 43.03
N GLU A 51 -35.63 -21.48 43.59
CA GLU A 51 -35.13 -20.37 44.40
C GLU A 51 -34.82 -19.14 43.53
N ILE A 52 -34.23 -19.34 42.35
CA ILE A 52 -34.01 -18.27 41.36
C ILE A 52 -35.34 -17.64 40.94
N GLU A 53 -36.33 -18.46 40.59
CA GLU A 53 -37.65 -17.96 40.18
C GLU A 53 -38.35 -17.24 41.32
N SER A 54 -38.31 -17.80 42.54
CA SER A 54 -38.88 -17.16 43.73
C SER A 54 -38.26 -15.79 43.99
N PHE A 55 -36.92 -15.69 43.93
CA PHE A 55 -36.18 -14.47 44.16
C PHE A 55 -36.55 -13.37 43.17
N TYR A 56 -36.50 -13.66 41.86
CA TYR A 56 -36.78 -12.65 40.83
C TYR A 56 -38.27 -12.29 40.74
N ARG A 57 -39.18 -13.24 41.00
CA ARG A 57 -40.62 -12.93 41.14
C ARG A 57 -40.90 -12.01 42.33
N ALA A 58 -40.24 -12.24 43.47
CA ALA A 58 -40.40 -11.41 44.67
C ALA A 58 -39.80 -10.01 44.48
N LYS A 59 -38.64 -9.90 43.82
CA LYS A 59 -37.97 -8.62 43.53
C LYS A 59 -38.77 -7.76 42.55
N GLY A 60 -39.42 -8.39 41.56
CA GLY A 60 -40.22 -7.70 40.54
C GLY A 60 -39.36 -6.94 39.52
N GLY A 61 -39.93 -6.62 38.35
CA GLY A 61 -39.21 -5.88 37.28
C GLY A 61 -38.31 -6.73 36.39
N TYR A 62 -38.29 -8.06 36.57
CA TYR A 62 -37.56 -9.00 35.72
C TYR A 62 -38.52 -9.87 34.92
N ARG A 63 -38.11 -10.24 33.71
CA ARG A 63 -38.77 -11.23 32.87
C ARG A 63 -37.82 -12.40 32.63
N ARG A 64 -38.37 -13.61 32.67
CA ARG A 64 -37.67 -14.83 32.27
C ARG A 64 -37.47 -14.80 30.75
N PHE A 65 -36.23 -14.87 30.31
CA PHE A 65 -35.79 -14.93 28.93
C PHE A 65 -35.03 -16.23 28.72
N VAL A 66 -35.20 -16.90 27.58
CA VAL A 66 -34.44 -18.11 27.24
C VAL A 66 -33.45 -17.73 26.15
N ASN A 67 -32.15 -17.93 26.40
CA ASN A 67 -31.12 -17.63 25.43
C ASN A 67 -31.05 -18.69 24.31
N GLU A 68 -30.22 -18.47 23.29
CA GLU A 68 -30.06 -19.41 22.16
C GLU A 68 -29.55 -20.80 22.60
N ASP A 69 -28.84 -20.86 23.73
CA ASP A 69 -28.34 -22.10 24.35
C ASP A 69 -29.42 -22.86 25.15
N GLY A 70 -30.63 -22.30 25.27
CA GLY A 70 -31.75 -22.90 26.00
C GLY A 70 -31.72 -22.65 27.51
N GLU A 71 -30.82 -21.83 28.01
CA GLU A 71 -30.72 -21.48 29.43
C GLU A 71 -31.68 -20.33 29.79
N ALA A 72 -32.30 -20.42 30.97
CA ALA A 72 -33.20 -19.40 31.48
C ALA A 72 -32.45 -18.28 32.22
N GLU A 73 -32.53 -17.06 31.69
CA GLU A 73 -31.98 -15.83 32.26
C GLU A 73 -33.11 -14.92 32.77
N TRP A 74 -32.82 -14.13 33.81
CA TRP A 74 -33.74 -13.10 34.32
C TRP A 74 -33.19 -11.70 33.99
N LEU A 75 -33.87 -11.04 33.05
CA LEU A 75 -33.47 -9.75 32.51
C LEU A 75 -34.52 -8.69 32.86
N THR A 76 -34.06 -7.46 33.04
CA THR A 76 -34.93 -6.29 33.13
C THR A 76 -35.49 -5.93 31.76
N GLU A 77 -36.59 -5.16 31.72
CA GLU A 77 -37.18 -4.71 30.46
C GLU A 77 -36.19 -3.86 29.61
N ALA A 78 -35.34 -3.09 30.28
CA ALA A 78 -34.30 -2.29 29.63
C ALA A 78 -33.24 -3.17 28.94
N GLU A 79 -32.75 -4.20 29.62
CA GLU A 79 -31.77 -5.14 29.03
C GLU A 79 -32.38 -5.96 27.90
N ILE A 80 -33.68 -6.30 27.98
CA ILE A 80 -34.39 -6.97 26.89
C ILE A 80 -34.47 -6.04 25.68
N TYR A 81 -34.85 -4.77 25.88
CA TYR A 81 -34.92 -3.78 24.81
C TYR A 81 -33.57 -3.58 24.13
N GLU A 82 -32.49 -3.46 24.91
CA GLU A 82 -31.12 -3.35 24.39
C GLU A 82 -30.70 -4.58 23.59
N ARG A 83 -31.01 -5.78 24.07
CA ARG A 83 -30.68 -7.03 23.37
C ARG A 83 -31.44 -7.18 22.06
N GLU A 84 -32.73 -6.82 22.03
CA GLU A 84 -33.55 -6.87 20.83
C GLU A 84 -33.13 -5.83 19.78
N HIS A 85 -32.61 -4.69 20.22
CA HIS A 85 -32.15 -3.60 19.35
C HIS A 85 -30.64 -3.62 19.08
N GLN A 86 -29.90 -4.61 19.57
CA GLN A 86 -28.52 -4.85 19.15
C GLN A 86 -28.52 -5.33 17.71
N ILE A 87 -28.22 -4.41 16.80
CA ILE A 87 -27.93 -4.73 15.41
C ILE A 87 -26.72 -5.67 15.42
N PRO A 88 -26.82 -6.90 14.89
CA PRO A 88 -25.64 -7.74 14.73
C PRO A 88 -24.69 -7.01 13.79
N VAL A 89 -23.54 -6.56 14.31
CA VAL A 89 -22.45 -6.06 13.48
C VAL A 89 -21.86 -7.28 12.81
N ASP A 90 -22.33 -7.58 11.60
CA ASP A 90 -21.76 -8.64 10.78
C ASP A 90 -20.33 -8.25 10.39
N MET A 91 -19.37 -8.73 11.19
CA MET A 91 -17.94 -8.52 11.00
C MET A 91 -17.45 -9.15 9.68
N GLU A 92 -18.18 -10.12 9.14
CA GLU A 92 -17.85 -10.83 7.90
C GLU A 92 -18.08 -9.92 6.67
N GLU A 93 -19.09 -9.04 6.72
CA GLU A 93 -19.37 -8.06 5.65
C GLU A 93 -18.28 -6.98 5.52
N LEU A 94 -17.71 -6.52 6.63
CA LEU A 94 -16.66 -5.49 6.64
C LEU A 94 -15.34 -6.01 6.05
N GLU A 95 -14.98 -7.26 6.30
CA GLU A 95 -13.74 -7.85 5.79
C GLU A 95 -13.76 -8.07 4.27
N VAL A 96 -14.90 -8.50 3.71
CA VAL A 96 -15.02 -8.82 2.29
C VAL A 96 -14.94 -7.55 1.43
N GLY A 97 -15.51 -6.43 1.91
CA GLY A 97 -15.41 -5.12 1.26
C GLY A 97 -13.96 -4.61 1.21
N GLN A 98 -13.25 -4.67 2.34
CA GLN A 98 -11.86 -4.19 2.45
C GLN A 98 -10.89 -4.98 1.55
N LYS A 99 -11.02 -6.31 1.49
CA LYS A 99 -10.13 -7.16 0.67
C LYS A 99 -10.26 -6.85 -0.83
N ARG A 100 -11.47 -6.58 -1.33
CA ARG A 100 -11.69 -6.23 -2.76
C ARG A 100 -11.10 -4.86 -3.11
N VAL A 101 -11.28 -3.86 -2.25
CA VAL A 101 -10.73 -2.51 -2.48
C VAL A 101 -9.20 -2.54 -2.43
N ARG A 102 -8.62 -3.22 -1.43
CA ARG A 102 -7.17 -3.37 -1.32
C ARG A 102 -6.56 -4.10 -2.52
N ASN A 103 -7.18 -5.18 -2.99
CA ASN A 103 -6.68 -5.90 -4.17
C ASN A 103 -6.77 -5.05 -5.44
N ARG A 104 -7.82 -4.24 -5.60
CA ARG A 104 -7.93 -3.29 -6.72
C ARG A 104 -6.84 -2.22 -6.69
N LEU A 105 -6.52 -1.70 -5.50
CA LEU A 105 -5.44 -0.72 -5.33
C LEU A 105 -4.06 -1.32 -5.62
N ILE A 106 -3.80 -2.56 -5.17
CA ILE A 106 -2.52 -3.23 -5.44
C ILE A 106 -2.35 -3.47 -6.95
N VAL A 107 -3.40 -3.95 -7.62
CA VAL A 107 -3.36 -4.19 -9.07
C VAL A 107 -3.20 -2.87 -9.84
N SER A 108 -3.88 -1.79 -9.43
CA SER A 108 -3.73 -0.50 -10.11
C SER A 108 -2.32 0.09 -9.94
N VAL A 109 -1.74 0.02 -8.75
CA VAL A 109 -0.36 0.45 -8.50
C VAL A 109 0.63 -0.36 -9.33
N PHE A 110 0.45 -1.69 -9.40
CA PHE A 110 1.30 -2.54 -10.23
C PHE A 110 1.20 -2.18 -11.72
N LEU A 111 0.00 -1.93 -12.25
CA LEU A 111 -0.20 -1.52 -13.63
C LEU A 111 0.44 -0.15 -13.94
N VAL A 112 0.36 0.80 -13.01
CA VAL A 112 1.01 2.11 -13.15
C VAL A 112 2.53 1.96 -13.18
N ILE A 113 3.11 1.19 -12.24
CA ILE A 113 4.56 0.94 -12.20
C ILE A 113 5.01 0.22 -13.47
N ALA A 114 4.29 -0.82 -13.90
CA ALA A 114 4.58 -1.54 -15.14
C ALA A 114 4.51 -0.61 -16.37
N GLY A 115 3.53 0.29 -16.42
CA GLY A 115 3.42 1.30 -17.46
C GLY A 115 4.59 2.29 -17.48
N ILE A 116 5.05 2.74 -16.30
CA ILE A 116 6.22 3.61 -16.17
C ILE A 116 7.49 2.87 -16.61
N VAL A 117 7.68 1.63 -16.19
CA VAL A 117 8.84 0.81 -16.60
C VAL A 117 8.83 0.59 -18.11
N LEU A 118 7.68 0.26 -18.68
CA LEU A 118 7.52 0.11 -20.14
C LEU A 118 7.84 1.43 -20.86
N LEU A 119 7.34 2.56 -20.36
CA LEU A 119 7.64 3.88 -20.92
C LEU A 119 9.15 4.16 -20.88
N LEU A 120 9.83 3.89 -19.78
CA LEU A 120 11.28 4.08 -19.66
C LEU A 120 12.06 3.19 -20.64
N ILE A 121 11.62 1.96 -20.86
CA ILE A 121 12.20 1.06 -21.87
C ILE A 121 12.00 1.65 -23.27
N LEU A 122 10.79 2.09 -23.62
CA LEU A 122 10.48 2.68 -24.92
C LEU A 122 11.19 4.02 -25.17
N LEU A 123 11.56 4.75 -24.12
CA LEU A 123 12.35 5.98 -24.23
C LEU A 123 13.84 5.71 -24.43
N ARG A 124 14.37 4.58 -23.94
CA ARG A 124 15.78 4.19 -24.11
C ARG A 124 16.12 3.96 -25.58
N ASP A 125 15.19 3.38 -26.33
CA ASP A 125 15.29 3.09 -27.77
C ASP A 125 15.01 4.32 -28.65
N ARG A 126 15.20 5.55 -28.14
CA ARG A 126 15.09 6.77 -28.96
C ARG A 126 16.34 7.63 -28.97
N SER A 127 17.42 7.18 -28.33
CA SER A 127 18.69 7.91 -28.32
C SER A 127 19.81 7.12 -28.99
N GLY A 128 20.73 7.82 -29.66
CA GLY A 128 21.96 7.28 -30.25
C GLY A 128 23.18 8.07 -29.79
N SER A 129 24.35 7.73 -30.33
CA SER A 129 25.62 8.41 -30.02
C SER A 129 26.38 8.77 -31.28
N ILE A 130 27.11 9.89 -31.24
CA ILE A 130 28.03 10.29 -32.32
C ILE A 130 29.46 10.36 -31.78
N GLN A 131 30.39 9.68 -32.43
CA GLN A 131 31.82 9.90 -32.26
C GLN A 131 32.29 11.00 -33.19
N VAL A 132 32.89 12.07 -32.65
CA VAL A 132 33.45 13.16 -33.43
C VAL A 132 34.97 13.04 -33.44
N ILE A 133 35.53 12.85 -34.63
CA ILE A 133 36.96 12.66 -34.86
C ILE A 133 37.50 13.82 -35.69
N CYS A 134 38.64 14.39 -35.28
CA CYS A 134 39.28 15.48 -36.00
C CYS A 134 40.79 15.27 -36.14
N ASN A 135 41.36 15.67 -37.28
CA ASN A 135 42.81 15.66 -37.48
C ASN A 135 43.56 16.64 -36.56
N VAL A 136 42.87 17.65 -36.01
CA VAL A 136 43.44 18.63 -35.08
C VAL A 136 42.81 18.42 -33.69
N PRO A 137 43.57 17.94 -32.70
CA PRO A 137 43.04 17.66 -31.37
C PRO A 137 42.66 18.95 -30.64
N GLY A 138 41.69 18.88 -29.74
CA GLY A 138 41.28 20.01 -28.91
C GLY A 138 40.46 21.07 -29.66
N ALA A 139 39.88 20.75 -30.83
CA ALA A 139 38.90 21.63 -31.48
C ALA A 139 37.55 21.53 -30.77
N THR A 140 36.88 22.66 -30.53
CA THR A 140 35.55 22.73 -29.91
C THR A 140 34.52 22.10 -30.85
N ILE A 141 33.69 21.20 -30.30
CA ILE A 141 32.62 20.55 -31.04
C ILE A 141 31.35 21.39 -30.92
N HIS A 142 30.69 21.64 -32.04
CA HIS A 142 29.39 22.29 -32.13
C HIS A 142 28.35 21.29 -32.62
N LEU A 143 27.21 21.24 -31.93
CA LEU A 143 26.07 20.42 -32.29
C LEU A 143 24.88 21.32 -32.61
N ASN A 144 24.31 21.18 -33.80
CA ASN A 144 23.20 21.99 -34.30
C ASN A 144 23.47 23.51 -34.21
N GLY A 145 24.73 23.91 -34.36
CA GLY A 145 25.16 25.31 -34.29
C GLY A 145 25.40 25.86 -32.89
N SER A 146 25.21 25.06 -31.82
CA SER A 146 25.55 25.43 -30.45
C SER A 146 26.87 24.79 -30.02
N PRO A 147 27.79 25.52 -29.37
CA PRO A 147 29.02 24.95 -28.83
C PRO A 147 28.67 23.97 -27.70
N THR A 148 29.36 22.84 -27.70
CA THR A 148 29.30 21.86 -26.62
C THR A 148 30.48 22.06 -25.67
N GLU A 149 30.43 21.40 -24.51
CA GLU A 149 31.55 21.38 -23.56
C GLU A 149 32.67 20.42 -23.99
N TYR A 150 32.48 19.69 -25.09
CA TYR A 150 33.42 18.69 -25.58
C TYR A 150 34.39 19.26 -26.62
N VAL A 151 35.60 18.71 -26.61
CA VAL A 151 36.63 18.95 -27.61
C VAL A 151 37.03 17.63 -28.28
N THR A 152 37.52 17.70 -29.51
CA THR A 152 37.90 16.52 -30.30
C THR A 152 39.16 15.82 -29.77
N ASP A 153 39.22 14.48 -29.75
CA ASP A 153 38.19 13.50 -30.14
C ASP A 153 37.24 13.16 -28.98
N ALA A 154 35.91 13.13 -29.21
CA ALA A 154 34.93 12.88 -28.15
C ALA A 154 33.65 12.17 -28.62
N TRP A 155 32.96 11.56 -27.66
CA TRP A 155 31.64 10.94 -27.83
C TRP A 155 30.53 11.85 -27.33
N LEU A 156 29.59 12.18 -28.22
CA LEU A 156 28.32 12.81 -27.89
C LEU A 156 27.28 11.71 -27.65
N ARG A 157 26.89 11.50 -26.39
CA ARG A 157 25.97 10.43 -25.98
C ARG A 157 24.55 10.96 -25.77
N HIS A 158 23.57 10.05 -25.82
CA HIS A 158 22.17 10.33 -25.54
C HIS A 158 21.54 11.37 -26.48
N LEU A 159 21.98 11.39 -27.74
CA LEU A 159 21.42 12.27 -28.76
C LEU A 159 20.07 11.72 -29.24
N PRO A 160 19.01 12.54 -29.35
CA PRO A 160 17.74 12.12 -29.93
C PRO A 160 17.92 11.51 -31.32
N ALA A 161 17.18 10.46 -31.65
CA ALA A 161 17.16 9.95 -33.00
C ALA A 161 16.64 11.02 -33.97
N GLY A 162 17.39 11.29 -35.03
CA GLY A 162 17.09 12.39 -35.94
C GLY A 162 18.32 12.94 -36.67
N PRO A 163 18.11 13.89 -37.60
CA PRO A 163 19.21 14.58 -38.25
C PRO A 163 19.88 15.58 -37.29
N HIS A 164 21.20 15.47 -37.17
CA HIS A 164 22.04 16.40 -36.42
C HIS A 164 23.08 17.03 -37.34
N LEU A 165 23.42 18.29 -37.09
CA LEU A 165 24.52 19.00 -37.74
C LEU A 165 25.70 19.05 -36.78
N VAL A 166 26.84 18.51 -37.19
CA VAL A 166 28.08 18.50 -36.40
C VAL A 166 29.11 19.36 -37.12
N SER A 167 29.76 20.24 -36.37
CA SER A 167 30.87 21.06 -36.85
C SER A 167 31.93 21.21 -35.77
N VAL A 168 33.14 21.60 -36.17
CA VAL A 168 34.27 21.81 -35.25
C VAL A 168 34.93 23.14 -35.54
N SER A 169 35.41 23.81 -34.49
CA SER A 169 36.11 25.10 -34.62
C SER A 169 37.36 25.13 -33.75
N LYS A 170 38.45 25.66 -34.30
CA LYS A 170 39.68 25.92 -33.54
C LYS A 170 40.34 27.19 -34.06
N TYR A 171 40.86 28.01 -33.14
CA TYR A 171 41.59 29.23 -33.50
C TYR A 171 42.79 28.92 -34.41
N GLY A 172 42.93 29.68 -35.50
CA GLY A 172 44.00 29.49 -36.50
C GLY A 172 43.74 28.39 -37.54
N PHE A 173 42.57 27.75 -37.51
CA PHE A 173 42.18 26.71 -38.47
C PHE A 173 40.83 27.01 -39.11
N ILE A 174 40.65 26.55 -40.35
CA ILE A 174 39.38 26.57 -41.09
C ILE A 174 38.99 25.14 -41.50
N THR A 175 37.69 24.89 -41.67
CA THR A 175 37.19 23.60 -42.15
C THR A 175 37.63 23.34 -43.59
N ASP A 176 38.15 22.16 -43.86
CA ASP A 176 38.48 21.73 -45.21
C ASP A 176 37.26 21.06 -45.84
N GLY A 177 36.46 21.87 -46.55
CA GLY A 177 35.18 21.46 -47.16
C GLY A 177 33.96 22.03 -46.42
N ASP A 178 32.90 21.23 -46.30
CA ASP A 178 31.64 21.65 -45.68
C ASP A 178 31.82 21.96 -44.19
N ALA A 179 31.49 23.18 -43.79
CA ALA A 179 31.59 23.61 -42.39
C ALA A 179 30.67 22.80 -41.46
N ASN A 180 29.57 22.24 -41.98
CA ASN A 180 28.61 21.45 -41.23
C ASN A 180 28.43 20.06 -41.87
N ARG A 181 28.59 19.00 -41.08
CA ARG A 181 28.26 17.63 -41.49
C ARG A 181 26.92 17.20 -40.92
N LYS A 182 26.02 16.78 -41.80
CA LYS A 182 24.72 16.22 -41.41
C LYS A 182 24.87 14.73 -41.12
N VAL A 183 24.41 14.31 -39.95
CA VAL A 183 24.49 12.94 -39.43
C VAL A 183 23.09 12.49 -39.09
N GLN A 184 22.69 11.31 -39.54
CA GLN A 184 21.38 10.74 -39.19
C GLN A 184 21.54 9.79 -38.01
N VAL A 185 21.29 10.28 -36.80
CA VAL A 185 21.34 9.44 -35.60
C VAL A 185 20.12 8.52 -35.60
N ARG A 186 20.35 7.21 -35.46
CA ARG A 186 19.31 6.22 -35.24
C ARG A 186 19.29 5.83 -33.75
N ALA A 187 18.14 5.35 -33.31
CA ALA A 187 18.01 4.79 -31.97
C ALA A 187 18.98 3.63 -31.77
N GLY A 188 19.75 3.67 -30.67
CA GLY A 188 20.72 2.64 -30.32
C GLY A 188 21.92 2.54 -31.26
N SER A 189 22.08 3.47 -32.22
CA SER A 189 23.24 3.46 -33.13
C SER A 189 24.38 4.32 -32.61
N GLU A 190 25.58 3.91 -32.99
CA GLU A 190 26.80 4.68 -32.83
C GLU A 190 27.27 5.11 -34.22
N GLU A 191 27.23 6.40 -34.49
CA GLU A 191 27.65 6.99 -35.76
C GLU A 191 28.99 7.68 -35.58
N ALA A 192 29.90 7.57 -36.56
CA ALA A 192 31.19 8.24 -36.51
C ALA A 192 31.27 9.33 -37.58
N VAL A 193 31.81 10.48 -37.21
CA VAL A 193 31.97 11.63 -38.10
C VAL A 193 33.41 12.10 -38.03
N VAL A 194 34.04 12.11 -39.19
CA VAL A 194 35.40 12.59 -39.36
C VAL A 194 35.36 13.99 -39.98
N LEU A 195 36.01 14.94 -39.33
CA LEU A 195 36.14 16.33 -39.77
C LEU A 195 37.61 16.66 -39.97
N THR A 196 37.90 17.50 -40.95
CA THR A 196 39.27 17.90 -41.28
C THR A 196 39.38 19.42 -41.24
N LEU A 197 40.37 19.91 -40.49
CA LEU A 197 40.73 21.30 -40.36
C LEU A 197 42.08 21.55 -41.05
N LYS A 198 42.19 22.68 -41.76
CA LYS A 198 43.44 23.18 -42.36
C LYS A 198 43.86 24.52 -41.75
N PRO A 199 45.16 24.84 -41.66
CA PRO A 199 45.63 26.12 -41.13
C PRO A 199 45.09 27.30 -41.94
N MET A 200 44.66 28.34 -41.23
CA MET A 200 44.21 29.60 -41.81
C MET A 200 45.44 30.38 -42.32
N GLY A 201 45.90 30.09 -43.54
CA GLY A 201 47.03 30.77 -44.16
C GLY A 201 47.92 29.94 -45.11
N SER A 202 47.56 28.69 -45.41
CA SER A 202 48.39 27.82 -46.26
C SER A 202 48.32 28.07 -47.78
N ASP A 203 47.60 29.10 -48.25
CA ASP A 203 47.43 29.39 -49.69
C ASP A 203 48.39 30.45 -50.27
N SER A 204 49.41 30.87 -49.53
CA SER A 204 50.45 31.74 -50.10
C SER A 204 51.83 31.33 -49.62
N THR A 205 52.51 30.45 -50.38
CA THR A 205 53.94 30.54 -50.75
C THR A 205 54.37 29.22 -51.41
N SER A 206 54.26 29.10 -52.74
CA SER A 206 55.24 28.36 -53.53
C SER A 206 55.18 28.74 -55.02
N GLY A 207 56.25 29.35 -55.53
CA GLY A 207 56.50 29.67 -56.95
C GLY A 207 56.49 31.19 -57.19
N SER A 208 57.56 31.88 -57.58
CA SER A 208 58.83 31.45 -58.18
C SER A 208 59.94 32.41 -57.75
N ARG A 209 61.10 31.80 -57.53
CA ARG A 209 62.43 32.41 -57.62
C ARG A 209 62.74 32.78 -59.07
#